data_AF-A0A239B8N8-F1
#
_entry.id   AF-A0A239B8N8-F1
#
_cell.length_a   1.000
_cell.length_b   1.000
_cell.length_c   1.000
_cell.angle_alpha   90.00
_cell.angle_beta   90.00
_cell.angle_gamma   90.00
#
_symmetry.space_group_name_H-M   'P 1'
#
loop_
_entity.id
_entity.type
_entity.pdbx_description
1 polymer ?
#
loop_
_entity_poly.entity_id
_entity_poly.type
_entity_poly.pdbx_seq_one_letter_code
_entity_poly.pdbx_strand_id
1 'polypeptide(L)' 'MDVNQTNSIAFMLRYIMENLVDDRTSLSETLDILYNIISQEGLEAISPYTGHPGNLVLPRKQEVAAALNRYRYLKVK' A
#
# COMPACT_ATOMS: atom_id res chain seq x y z
N MET A 1 6.67 0.20 -17.75
CA MET A 1 6.18 0.30 -16.37
C MET A 1 4.82 -0.35 -16.38
N ASP A 2 4.70 -1.56 -15.83
CA ASP A 2 3.47 -2.34 -15.88
C ASP A 2 2.34 -1.59 -15.17
N VAL A 3 1.23 -1.36 -15.88
CA VAL A 3 0.04 -0.64 -15.37
C VAL A 3 -0.46 -1.28 -14.07
N ASN A 4 -0.32 -2.60 -13.98
CA ASN A 4 -0.71 -3.37 -12.80
C ASN A 4 0.12 -3.04 -11.56
N GLN A 5 1.43 -2.80 -11.70
CA GLN A 5 2.29 -2.42 -10.58
C GLN A 5 1.95 -1.01 -10.08
N THR A 6 1.65 -0.09 -11.00
CA THR A 6 1.26 1.28 -10.66
C THR A 6 -0.09 1.30 -9.92
N ASN A 7 -1.05 0.49 -10.39
CA ASN A 7 -2.35 0.33 -9.73
C ASN A 7 -2.22 -0.29 -8.33
N SER A 8 -1.40 -1.34 -8.18
CA SER A 8 -1.13 -1.94 -6.86
C SER A 8 -0.58 -0.91 -5.86
N ILE A 9 0.39 -0.08 -6.27
CA ILE A 9 0.93 0.97 -5.40
C ILE A 9 -0.16 1.97 -5.02
N ALA A 10 -1.00 2.39 -5.97
CA ALA A 10 -2.09 3.32 -5.67
C ALA A 10 -3.10 2.76 -4.63
N PHE A 11 -3.46 1.48 -4.75
CA PHE A 11 -4.35 0.83 -3.75
C PHE A 11 -3.69 0.72 -2.38
N MET A 12 -2.40 0.38 -2.34
CA MET A 12 -1.63 0.34 -1.08
C MET A 12 -1.60 1.70 -0.39
N LEU A 13 -1.34 2.77 -1.13
CA LEU A 13 -1.32 4.13 -0.59
C LEU A 13 -2.68 4.52 -0.03
N ARG A 14 -3.75 4.24 -0.79
CA ARG A 14 -5.12 4.53 -0.36
C ARG A 14 -5.47 3.76 0.91
N TYR A 15 -5.18 2.46 0.95
CA TYR A 15 -5.46 1.63 2.13
C TYR A 15 -4.72 2.15 3.37
N ILE A 16 -3.44 2.53 3.22
CA ILE A 16 -2.67 3.16 4.30
C ILE A 16 -3.39 4.41 4.81
N MET A 17 -3.75 5.33 3.91
CA MET A 17 -4.38 6.60 4.27
C MET A 17 -5.75 6.45 4.93
N GLU A 18 -6.53 5.45 4.52
CA GLU A 18 -7.90 5.23 5.02
C GLU A 18 -7.93 4.39 6.31
N ASN A 19 -6.95 3.49 6.53
CA ASN A 19 -7.04 2.47 7.59
C ASN A 19 -5.85 2.40 8.54
N LEU A 20 -4.65 2.85 8.14
CA LEU A 20 -3.40 2.62 8.88
C LEU A 20 -2.67 3.90 9.30
N VAL A 21 -3.09 5.08 8.85
CA VAL A 21 -2.50 6.35 9.29
C VAL A 21 -2.92 6.63 10.73
N ASP A 22 -1.94 6.59 11.62
CA ASP A 22 -2.03 7.01 13.02
C ASP A 22 -0.80 7.91 13.32
N ASP A 23 -0.97 8.92 14.19
CA ASP A 23 0.08 9.85 14.60
C ASP A 23 1.22 9.17 15.41
N ARG A 24 1.06 7.88 15.72
CA ARG A 24 1.97 7.10 16.57
C ARG A 24 2.77 6.03 15.83
N THR A 25 2.43 5.73 14.58
CA THR A 25 3.04 4.63 13.82
C THR A 25 4.03 5.18 12.81
N SER A 26 5.27 4.68 12.85
CA SER A 26 6.28 5.09 11.88
C SER A 26 5.96 4.54 10.49
N LEU A 27 6.51 5.17 9.45
CA LEU A 27 6.38 4.70 8.06
C LEU A 27 6.79 3.23 7.89
N SER A 28 7.83 2.78 8.59
CA SER A 28 8.26 1.38 8.50
C SER A 28 7.22 0.43 9.09
N GLU A 29 6.70 0.76 10.27
CA GLU A 29 5.69 -0.05 10.96
C GLU A 29 4.38 -0.09 10.19
N THR A 30 3.92 1.04 9.63
CA THR A 30 2.74 1.10 8.76
C THR A 30 2.90 0.16 7.57
N LEU A 31 4.08 0.14 6.95
CA LEU A 31 4.36 -0.78 5.86
C LEU A 31 4.42 -2.23 6.36
N ASP A 32 5.01 -2.52 7.51
CA ASP A 32 5.03 -3.89 8.06
C ASP A 32 3.62 -4.42 8.33
N ILE A 33 2.74 -3.58 8.89
CA ILE A 33 1.32 -3.92 9.10
C ILE A 33 0.63 -4.20 7.76
N LEU A 34 0.81 -3.33 6.76
CA LEU A 34 0.24 -3.50 5.43
C LEU A 34 0.66 -4.83 4.80
N TYR A 35 1.96 -5.14 4.81
CA TYR A 35 2.46 -6.38 4.22
C TYR A 35 2.02 -7.62 5.00
N ASN A 36 1.83 -7.51 6.32
CA ASN A 36 1.25 -8.60 7.10
C ASN A 36 -0.21 -8.87 6.71
N ILE A 37 -1.04 -7.83 6.56
CA ILE A 37 -2.43 -7.96 6.09
C ILE A 37 -2.47 -8.64 4.72
N ILE A 38 -1.67 -8.16 3.76
CA ILE A 38 -1.60 -8.75 2.42
C ILE A 38 -1.10 -10.20 2.47
N SER A 39 -0.19 -10.53 3.38
CA SER A 39 0.30 -11.91 3.54
C SER A 39 -0.77 -12.87 4.06
N GLN A 40 -1.71 -12.39 4.88
CA GLN A 40 -2.77 -13.21 5.47
C GLN A 40 -4.01 -13.28 4.57
N GLU A 41 -4.38 -12.16 3.95
CA GLU A 41 -5.66 -11.99 3.26
C GLU A 41 -5.52 -11.82 1.73
N GLY A 42 -4.28 -11.71 1.23
CA GLY A 42 -3.98 -11.47 -0.17
C GLY A 42 -4.09 -9.98 -0.57
N LEU A 43 -3.73 -9.68 -1.83
CA LEU A 43 -3.84 -8.34 -2.41
C LEU A 43 -5.30 -7.87 -2.56
N GLU A 44 -6.26 -8.77 -2.46
CA GLU A 44 -7.68 -8.46 -2.52
C GLU A 44 -8.15 -7.66 -1.30
N ALA A 45 -7.52 -7.84 -0.13
CA ALA A 45 -7.84 -7.12 1.10
C ALA A 45 -7.68 -5.60 0.99
N ILE A 46 -6.83 -5.15 0.07
CA ILE A 46 -6.55 -3.73 -0.18
C ILE A 46 -7.16 -3.24 -1.50
N SER A 47 -7.75 -4.13 -2.29
CA SER A 47 -8.34 -3.83 -3.58
C SER A 47 -9.79 -3.37 -3.39
N PRO A 48 -10.20 -2.21 -3.94
CA PRO A 48 -11.60 -1.81 -3.96
C PRO A 48 -12.44 -2.66 -4.93
N TYR A 49 -11.82 -3.49 -5.76
CA TYR A 49 -12.49 -4.37 -6.71
C TYR A 49 -12.64 -5.77 -6.13
N THR A 50 -13.88 -6.23 -5.99
CA THR A 50 -14.23 -7.62 -5.70
C THR A 50 -14.26 -8.41 -7.00
N GLY A 51 -13.29 -9.31 -7.19
CA GLY A 51 -13.22 -10.20 -8.36
C GLY A 51 -12.26 -9.72 -9.44
N HIS A 52 -11.04 -10.25 -9.41
CA HIS A 52 -10.04 -10.27 -10.48
C HIS A 52 -9.64 -8.93 -11.12
N PRO A 53 -8.75 -8.17 -10.46
CA PRO A 53 -7.76 -7.37 -11.17
C PRO A 53 -6.69 -8.34 -11.69
N GLY A 54 -6.91 -8.89 -12.89
CA GLY A 54 -5.96 -9.79 -13.56
C GLY A 54 -4.53 -9.23 -13.45
N ASN A 55 -3.69 -9.95 -12.69
CA ASN A 55 -2.29 -9.65 -12.38
C ASN A 55 -2.01 -8.43 -11.48
N LEU A 56 -2.67 -8.26 -10.32
CA LEU A 56 -2.06 -7.42 -9.27
C LEU A 56 -0.71 -8.03 -8.88
N VAL A 57 0.36 -7.30 -9.19
CA VAL A 57 1.72 -7.64 -8.76
C VAL A 57 1.91 -7.04 -7.38
N LEU A 58 2.43 -7.82 -6.43
CA LEU A 58 2.84 -7.33 -5.12
C LEU A 58 4.08 -6.42 -5.30
N PRO A 59 3.96 -5.10 -5.14
CA PRO A 59 5.11 -4.19 -5.20
C PRO A 59 6.07 -4.48 -4.03
N ARG A 60 7.33 -4.07 -4.17
CA ARG A 60 8.31 -4.18 -3.08
C ARG A 60 8.11 -3.07 -2.05
N LYS A 61 8.43 -3.34 -0.78
CA LYS A 61 8.29 -2.36 0.32
C LYS A 61 8.97 -1.02 0.01
N GLN A 62 10.12 -1.07 -0.66
CA GLN A 62 10.89 0.11 -1.09
C GLN A 62 10.16 0.96 -2.15
N GLU A 63 9.40 0.34 -3.04
CA GLU A 63 8.64 1.03 -4.09
C GLU A 63 7.47 1.80 -3.47
N VAL A 64 6.77 1.18 -2.52
CA VAL A 64 5.69 1.82 -1.75
C VAL A 64 6.24 2.94 -0.87
N ALA A 65 7.37 2.72 -0.18
CA ALA A 65 8.03 3.76 0.61
C ALA A 65 8.47 4.96 -0.24
N ALA A 66 9.03 4.71 -1.43
CA ALA A 66 9.41 5.76 -2.36
C ALA A 66 8.19 6.55 -2.86
N ALA A 67 7.05 5.88 -3.11
CA ALA A 67 5.81 6.55 -3.48
C ALA A 67 5.25 7.42 -2.34
N LEU A 68 5.24 6.93 -1.10
CA LEU A 68 4.86 7.71 0.10
C LEU A 68 5.74 8.95 0.28
N ASN A 69 7.05 8.79 0.14
CA ASN A 69 8.02 9.88 0.22
C ASN A 69 7.83 10.94 -0.88
N ARG A 70 7.29 10.56 -2.05
CA ARG A 70 6.92 11.51 -3.11
C ARG A 70 5.57 12.16 -2.88
N TYR A 71 4.66 11.50 -2.17
CA TYR A 71 3.32 12.02 -1.91
C TYR A 71 3.34 13.23 -0.96
N ARG A 72 4.37 13.34 -0.09
CA ARG A 72 4.93 14.49 0.67
C ARG A 72 4.02 15.63 1.19
N TYR A 73 2.70 15.49 1.11
CA TYR A 73 1.69 16.15 1.94
C TYR A 73 1.25 15.25 3.10
N LEU A 74 1.64 13.98 3.12
CA LEU A 74 1.61 13.16 4.32
C LEU A 74 2.72 13.68 5.24
N LYS A 75 2.37 14.53 6.21
CA LYS A 75 3.26 14.90 7.31
C LYS A 75 3.46 13.67 8.21
N VAL A 76 4.37 12.80 7.83
CA VAL A 76 4.90 11.80 8.78
C VAL A 76 5.91 12.54 9.65
N LYS A 77 5.67 12.59 10.96
CA LYS A 77 6.58 13.17 11.94
C LYS A 77 7.73 12.22 12.25
#